data_AF-A0A662KSS1-F1
#
_entry.id   AF-A0A662KSS1-F1
#
_cell.length_a   1.000
_cell.length_b   1.000
_cell.length_c   1.000
_cell.angle_alpha   90.00
_cell.angle_beta   90.00
_cell.angle_gamma   90.00
#
_symmetry.space_group_name_H-M   'P 1'
#
loop_
_entity.id
_entity.type
_entity.pdbx_description
1 polymer ?
#
loop_
_entity_poly.entity_id
_entity_poly.type
_entity_poly.pdbx_seq_one_letter_code
_entity_poly.pdbx_strand_id
1 'polypeptide(L)'
;MKNFHEAVVRTAFKIAIPFLFICLLFGIFLLFHDFWIGVLSVVSSTILLSLSIIAFKWYKKDKESFLKAHISAIVWRDFAILLFFSLFFLFPAITSFYSGDTEAAKFFILLFLIFLALASLIYWQNKKIKL
;
A
#
# COMPACT_ATOMS: atom_id res chain seq x y z
N MET A 1 -13.04 -19.89 -12.86
CA MET A 1 -12.41 -19.17 -11.73
C MET A 1 -10.92 -18.86 -11.91
N LYS A 2 -10.09 -19.69 -12.57
CA LYS A 2 -8.64 -19.46 -12.76
C LYS A 2 -8.30 -18.08 -13.38
N ASN A 3 -9.03 -17.68 -14.43
CA ASN A 3 -8.82 -16.41 -15.13
C ASN A 3 -9.14 -15.18 -14.27
N PHE A 4 -10.09 -15.30 -13.33
CA PHE A 4 -10.47 -14.20 -12.44
C PHE A 4 -9.40 -13.95 -11.37
N HIS A 5 -8.92 -15.01 -10.72
CA HIS A 5 -7.86 -14.90 -9.70
C HIS A 5 -6.56 -14.37 -10.30
N GLU A 6 -6.25 -14.78 -11.54
CA GLU A 6 -5.13 -14.22 -12.28
C GLU A 6 -5.29 -12.72 -12.54
N ALA A 7 -6.47 -12.29 -13.00
CA ALA A 7 -6.76 -10.88 -13.23
C ALA A 7 -6.62 -10.05 -11.94
N VAL A 8 -7.08 -10.59 -10.80
CA VAL A 8 -6.93 -9.96 -9.48
C VAL A 8 -5.46 -9.82 -9.10
N VAL A 9 -4.66 -10.89 -9.16
CA VAL A 9 -3.23 -10.83 -8.81
C VAL A 9 -2.46 -9.87 -9.72
N ARG A 10 -2.76 -9.88 -11.02
CA ARG A 10 -2.11 -8.98 -11.99
C ARG A 10 -2.49 -7.52 -11.74
N THR A 11 -3.72 -7.26 -11.36
CA THR A 11 -4.20 -5.92 -10.99
C THR A 11 -3.58 -5.45 -9.68
N ALA A 12 -3.50 -6.34 -8.69
CA ALA A 12 -2.89 -6.09 -7.39
C ALA A 12 -1.41 -5.68 -7.54
N PHE A 13 -0.61 -6.42 -8.31
CA PHE A 13 0.78 -6.03 -8.59
C PHE A 13 0.91 -4.73 -9.40
N LYS A 14 0.01 -4.48 -10.35
CA LYS A 14 -0.02 -3.22 -11.11
C LYS A 14 -0.30 -2.00 -10.23
N ILE A 15 -1.01 -2.17 -9.13
CA ILE A 15 -1.31 -1.09 -8.19
C ILE A 15 -0.22 -1.01 -7.13
N ALA A 16 0.11 -2.12 -6.47
CA ALA A 16 1.01 -2.15 -5.33
C ALA A 16 2.44 -1.66 -5.66
N ILE A 17 2.99 -2.03 -6.82
CA ILE A 17 4.39 -1.66 -7.16
C ILE A 17 4.54 -0.14 -7.42
N PRO A 18 3.79 0.49 -8.34
CA PRO A 18 3.87 1.94 -8.53
C PRO A 18 3.52 2.71 -7.26
N PHE A 19 2.60 2.17 -6.47
CA PHE A 19 2.18 2.79 -5.23
C PHE A 19 3.26 2.79 -4.16
N LEU A 20 3.98 1.68 -3.98
CA LEU A 20 5.12 1.61 -3.07
C LEU A 20 6.26 2.54 -3.51
N PHE A 21 6.40 2.81 -4.81
CA PHE A 21 7.28 3.87 -5.32
C PHE A 21 6.83 5.27 -4.90
N ILE A 22 5.53 5.56 -4.97
CA ILE A 22 4.98 6.84 -4.48
C ILE A 22 5.23 6.98 -2.97
N CYS A 23 4.97 5.93 -2.19
CA CYS A 23 5.26 5.90 -0.75
C CYS A 23 6.73 6.15 -0.44
N LEU A 24 7.64 5.59 -1.24
CA LEU A 24 9.07 5.78 -1.08
C LEU A 24 9.50 7.23 -1.38
N LEU A 25 9.02 7.81 -2.47
CA LEU A 25 9.24 9.23 -2.80
C LEU A 25 8.69 10.14 -1.70
N PHE A 26 7.52 9.79 -1.17
CA PHE A 26 6.90 10.54 -0.10
C PHE A 26 7.65 10.42 1.23
N GLY A 27 8.13 9.23 1.58
CA GLY A 27 9.00 9.01 2.73
C GLY A 27 10.28 9.85 2.64
N ILE A 28 10.85 9.99 1.43
CA ILE A 28 12.00 10.87 1.18
C ILE A 28 11.62 12.33 1.42
N PHE A 29 10.45 12.78 0.96
CA PHE A 29 9.96 14.13 1.25
C PHE A 29 9.78 14.37 2.76
N LEU A 30 9.23 13.39 3.48
CA LEU A 30 9.04 13.47 4.93
C LEU A 30 10.35 13.60 5.72
N LEU A 31 11.48 13.10 5.22
CA LEU A 31 12.78 13.28 5.87
C LEU A 31 13.13 14.76 6.10
N PHE A 32 12.59 15.67 5.28
CA PHE A 32 12.81 17.11 5.40
C PHE A 32 11.86 17.81 6.39
N HIS A 33 10.77 17.16 6.81
CA HIS A 33 9.77 17.69 7.74
C HIS A 33 9.85 17.03 9.11
N ASP A 34 9.92 15.70 9.14
CA ASP A 34 10.07 14.90 10.35
C ASP A 34 10.98 13.71 10.04
N PHE A 35 12.22 13.81 10.52
CA PHE A 35 13.28 12.85 10.23
C PHE A 35 12.90 11.42 10.61
N TRP A 36 12.34 11.19 11.80
CA TRP A 36 12.04 9.85 12.29
C TRP A 36 10.90 9.21 11.50
N ILE A 37 9.86 9.99 11.20
CA ILE A 37 8.72 9.55 10.39
C ILE A 37 9.17 9.26 8.96
N GLY A 38 10.02 10.13 8.38
CA GLY A 38 10.61 9.94 7.05
C GLY A 38 11.42 8.64 6.98
N VAL A 39 12.31 8.38 7.94
CA VAL A 39 13.11 7.15 7.99
C VAL A 39 12.21 5.91 8.05
N LEU A 40 11.20 5.93 8.92
CA LEU A 40 10.29 4.79 9.08
C LEU A 40 9.47 4.54 7.80
N SER A 41 9.05 5.60 7.12
CA SER A 41 8.35 5.53 5.83
C SER A 41 9.23 4.95 4.72
N VAL A 42 10.47 5.42 4.60
CA VAL A 42 11.41 4.94 3.58
C VAL A 42 11.77 3.48 3.81
N VAL A 43 12.11 3.09 5.03
CA VAL A 43 12.49 1.70 5.36
C VAL A 43 11.33 0.74 5.10
N SER A 44 10.13 1.06 5.60
CA SER A 44 8.94 0.23 5.40
C SER A 44 8.56 0.11 3.92
N SER A 45 8.55 1.22 3.17
CA SER A 45 8.27 1.23 1.74
C SER A 45 9.29 0.39 0.95
N THR A 46 10.57 0.48 1.30
CA THR A 46 11.66 -0.27 0.63
C THR A 46 11.53 -1.78 0.86
N ILE A 47 11.26 -2.19 2.10
CA ILE A 47 11.05 -3.61 2.44
C ILE A 47 9.84 -4.16 1.68
N LEU A 48 8.72 -3.43 1.72
CA LEU A 48 7.49 -3.84 1.04
C LEU A 48 7.64 -3.89 -0.48
N LEU A 49 8.37 -2.94 -1.07
CA LEU A 49 8.67 -2.91 -2.49
C LEU A 49 9.51 -4.12 -2.90
N SER A 50 10.55 -4.43 -2.12
CA SER A 50 11.41 -5.60 -2.34
C SER A 50 10.61 -6.90 -2.28
N LEU A 51 9.76 -7.07 -1.27
CA LEU A 51 8.87 -8.23 -1.14
C LEU A 51 7.89 -8.33 -2.33
N SER A 52 7.35 -7.19 -2.79
CA SER A 52 6.44 -7.14 -3.93
C SER A 52 7.13 -7.52 -5.24
N ILE A 53 8.37 -7.10 -5.45
CA ILE A 53 9.18 -7.48 -6.62
C ILE A 53 9.52 -8.97 -6.60
N ILE A 54 9.91 -9.51 -5.43
CA ILE A 54 10.19 -10.95 -5.26
C ILE A 54 8.94 -11.77 -5.56
N ALA A 55 7.79 -11.37 -5.02
CA ALA A 55 6.52 -12.04 -5.27
C ALA A 55 6.11 -11.95 -6.76
N PHE A 56 6.36 -10.83 -7.42
CA PHE A 56 6.09 -10.68 -8.86
C PHE A 56 7.01 -11.55 -9.73
N LYS A 57 8.31 -11.64 -9.37
CA LYS A 57 9.25 -12.56 -10.03
C LYS A 57 8.81 -14.02 -9.87
N TRP A 58 8.34 -14.40 -8.68
CA TRP A 58 7.82 -15.75 -8.45
C TRP A 58 6.55 -16.01 -9.27
N TYR A 59 5.59 -15.07 -9.27
CA TYR A 59 4.39 -15.15 -10.10
C TYR A 59 4.71 -15.35 -11.59
N LYS A 60 5.74 -14.65 -12.11
CA LYS A 60 6.19 -14.84 -13.51
C LYS A 60 6.83 -16.21 -13.76
N LYS A 61 7.53 -16.78 -12.78
CA LYS A 61 8.27 -18.04 -12.92
C LYS A 61 7.36 -19.26 -12.80
N ASP A 62 6.48 -19.28 -11.79
CA ASP A 62 5.58 -20.39 -11.50
C ASP A 62 4.24 -19.88 -11.01
N LYS A 63 3.38 -19.61 -12.00
CA LYS A 63 2.08 -19.00 -11.80
C LYS A 63 1.09 -19.94 -11.11
N GLU A 64 1.11 -21.23 -11.39
CA GLU A 64 0.15 -22.18 -10.81
C GLU A 64 0.42 -22.39 -9.32
N SER A 65 1.68 -22.61 -8.94
CA SER A 65 2.07 -22.73 -7.54
C SER A 65 1.79 -21.45 -6.75
N PHE A 66 2.10 -20.29 -7.34
CA PHE A 66 1.86 -19.00 -6.73
C PHE A 66 0.37 -18.70 -6.50
N LEU A 67 -0.47 -18.95 -7.51
CA LEU A 67 -1.91 -18.78 -7.39
C LEU A 67 -2.47 -19.72 -6.32
N LYS A 68 -2.03 -20.98 -6.27
CA LYS A 68 -2.52 -21.95 -5.28
C LYS A 68 -2.15 -21.58 -3.84
N ALA A 69 -0.99 -20.96 -3.63
CA ALA A 69 -0.45 -20.70 -2.31
C ALA A 69 -0.78 -19.30 -1.76
N HIS A 70 -0.98 -18.28 -2.61
CA HIS A 70 -0.86 -16.88 -2.15
C HIS A 70 -1.99 -15.92 -2.54
N ILE A 71 -3.04 -16.32 -3.27
CA ILE A 71 -4.07 -15.32 -3.69
C ILE A 71 -4.71 -14.62 -2.50
N SER A 72 -5.12 -15.35 -1.47
CA SER A 72 -5.69 -14.71 -0.28
C SER A 72 -4.63 -13.88 0.46
N ALA A 73 -3.40 -14.40 0.59
CA ALA A 73 -2.32 -13.74 1.30
C ALA A 73 -1.86 -12.42 0.63
N ILE A 74 -1.86 -12.35 -0.71
CA ILE A 74 -1.49 -11.15 -1.47
C ILE A 74 -2.55 -10.07 -1.31
N VAL A 75 -3.82 -10.43 -1.41
CA VAL A 75 -4.91 -9.47 -1.26
C VAL A 75 -4.94 -8.93 0.17
N TRP A 76 -4.68 -9.78 1.17
CA TRP A 76 -4.53 -9.34 2.57
C TRP A 76 -3.27 -8.52 2.81
N ARG A 77 -2.15 -8.84 2.14
CA ARG A 77 -0.93 -8.04 2.18
C ARG A 77 -1.17 -6.65 1.62
N ASP A 78 -1.74 -6.55 0.42
CA ASP A 78 -1.97 -5.27 -0.25
C ASP A 78 -3.02 -4.44 0.51
N PHE A 79 -4.04 -5.08 1.08
CA PHE A 79 -4.96 -4.46 2.04
C PHE A 79 -4.23 -3.93 3.28
N ALA A 80 -3.39 -4.75 3.92
CA ALA A 80 -2.66 -4.36 5.13
C ALA A 80 -1.67 -3.24 4.86
N ILE A 81 -1.02 -3.23 3.69
CA ILE A 81 -0.15 -2.15 3.23
C ILE A 81 -0.96 -0.85 3.13
N LEU A 82 -2.09 -0.87 2.42
CA LEU A 82 -2.93 0.32 2.24
C LEU A 82 -3.50 0.84 3.56
N LEU A 83 -3.90 -0.06 4.46
CA LEU A 83 -4.41 0.29 5.77
C LEU A 83 -3.29 0.89 6.65
N PHE A 84 -2.11 0.26 6.67
CA PHE A 84 -0.94 0.77 7.39
C PHE A 84 -0.60 2.19 6.93
N PHE A 85 -0.50 2.41 5.62
CA PHE A 85 -0.20 3.73 5.08
C PHE A 85 -1.31 4.75 5.32
N SER A 86 -2.60 4.35 5.29
CA SER A 86 -3.68 5.26 5.70
C SER A 86 -3.46 5.76 7.13
N LEU A 87 -3.27 4.85 8.08
CA LEU A 87 -3.04 5.21 9.48
C LEU A 87 -1.75 6.01 9.68
N PHE A 88 -0.73 5.72 8.87
CA PHE A 88 0.52 6.47 8.85
C PHE A 88 0.32 7.93 8.47
N PHE A 89 -0.56 8.25 7.50
CA PHE A 89 -0.86 9.64 7.12
C PHE A 89 -1.77 10.39 8.09
N LEU A 90 -2.49 9.67 8.94
CA LEU A 90 -3.31 10.28 9.99
C LEU A 90 -2.44 11.00 11.03
N PHE A 91 -1.26 10.47 11.34
CA PHE A 91 -0.34 11.08 12.31
C PHE A 91 0.19 12.46 11.88
N PRO A 92 0.82 12.63 10.70
CA PRO A 92 1.26 13.94 10.22
C PRO A 92 0.10 14.89 9.92
N ALA A 93 -1.10 14.38 9.60
CA ALA A 93 -2.30 15.22 9.51
C ALA A 93 -2.64 15.85 10.86
N ILE A 94 -2.63 15.06 11.93
CA ILE A 94 -2.94 15.52 13.29
C ILE A 94 -1.88 16.52 13.75
N THR A 95 -0.59 16.21 13.59
CA THR A 95 0.49 17.12 14.02
C THR A 95 0.45 18.44 13.25
N SER A 96 0.23 18.40 11.93
CA SER A 96 0.08 19.60 11.10
C SER A 96 -1.11 20.45 11.56
N PHE A 97 -2.25 19.82 11.88
CA PHE A 97 -3.43 20.52 12.40
C PHE A 97 -3.14 21.24 13.72
N TYR A 98 -2.45 20.59 14.66
CA TYR A 98 -2.08 21.20 15.95
C TYR A 98 -1.02 22.32 15.80
N SER A 99 -0.16 22.24 14.79
CA SER A 99 0.85 23.28 14.51
C SER A 99 0.29 24.53 13.83
N GLY A 100 -0.99 24.51 13.42
CA GLY A 100 -1.62 25.61 12.69
C GLY A 100 -1.38 25.60 11.17
N ASP A 101 -0.59 24.65 10.65
CA ASP A 101 -0.38 24.47 9.22
C ASP A 101 -1.56 23.71 8.58
N THR A 102 -2.61 24.47 8.28
CA THR A 102 -3.86 23.92 7.74
C THR A 102 -3.72 23.38 6.31
N GLU A 103 -2.76 23.86 5.52
CA GLU A 103 -2.54 23.37 4.15
C GLU A 103 -1.84 22.01 4.17
N ALA A 104 -0.82 21.84 5.01
CA ALA A 104 -0.21 20.54 5.25
C ALA A 104 -1.22 19.54 5.83
N ALA A 105 -2.05 19.96 6.80
CA ALA A 105 -3.07 19.10 7.39
C ALA A 105 -4.08 18.60 6.33
N LYS A 106 -4.60 19.47 5.47
CA LYS A 106 -5.51 19.09 4.38
C LYS A 106 -4.86 18.09 3.43
N PHE A 107 -3.61 18.31 3.08
CA PHE A 107 -2.85 17.43 2.21
C PHE A 107 -2.71 16.01 2.79
N PHE A 108 -2.31 15.89 4.07
CA PHE A 108 -2.18 14.59 4.73
C PHE A 108 -3.53 13.90 4.95
N ILE A 109 -4.60 14.65 5.23
CA ILE A 109 -5.97 14.11 5.32
C ILE A 109 -6.39 13.53 3.97
N LEU A 110 -6.14 14.25 2.87
CA LEU A 110 -6.45 13.76 1.54
C LEU A 110 -5.71 12.44 1.24
N LEU A 111 -4.42 12.35 1.60
CA LEU A 111 -3.66 11.11 1.49
C LEU A 111 -4.26 9.99 2.35
N PHE A 112 -4.55 10.25 3.63
CA PHE A 112 -5.22 9.28 4.49
C PHE A 112 -6.50 8.72 3.84
N LEU A 113 -7.37 9.58 3.33
CA LEU A 113 -8.64 9.20 2.72
C LEU A 113 -8.46 8.39 1.43
N ILE A 114 -7.51 8.77 0.57
CA ILE A 114 -7.21 8.02 -0.67
C ILE A 114 -6.76 6.60 -0.32
N PHE A 115 -5.84 6.48 0.63
CA PHE A 115 -5.28 5.19 1.03
C PHE A 115 -6.33 4.30 1.74
N LEU A 116 -7.18 4.89 2.57
CA LEU A 116 -8.29 4.21 3.21
C LEU A 116 -9.33 3.72 2.19
N ALA A 117 -9.65 4.54 1.19
CA ALA A 117 -10.57 4.18 0.12
C ALA A 117 -10.02 3.02 -0.73
N LEU A 118 -8.73 3.06 -1.07
CA LEU A 118 -8.05 1.97 -1.77
C LEU A 118 -8.04 0.68 -0.93
N ALA A 119 -7.72 0.76 0.37
CA ALA A 119 -7.79 -0.40 1.28
C ALA A 119 -9.20 -1.01 1.28
N SER A 120 -10.21 -0.16 1.43
CA SER A 120 -11.63 -0.57 1.44
C SER A 120 -12.04 -1.26 0.14
N LEU A 121 -11.54 -0.77 -1.00
CA LEU A 121 -11.82 -1.33 -2.32
C LEU A 121 -11.18 -2.71 -2.50
N ILE A 122 -9.94 -2.89 -2.04
CA ILE A 122 -9.28 -4.21 -2.02
C ILE A 122 -10.01 -5.19 -1.10
N TYR A 123 -10.40 -4.76 0.10
CA TYR A 123 -11.19 -5.58 1.03
C TYR A 123 -12.52 -6.05 0.42
N TRP A 124 -13.24 -5.12 -0.21
CA TRP A 124 -14.52 -5.41 -0.86
C TRP A 124 -14.36 -6.41 -2.03
N GLN A 125 -13.34 -6.25 -2.86
CA GLN A 125 -13.03 -7.21 -3.92
C GLN A 125 -12.66 -8.60 -3.36
N ASN A 126 -11.90 -8.66 -2.26
CA ASN A 126 -11.57 -9.92 -1.58
C ASN A 126 -12.82 -10.66 -1.08
N LYS A 127 -13.76 -9.93 -0.46
CA LYS A 127 -15.01 -10.50 0.03
C LYS A 127 -15.83 -11.14 -1.09
N LYS A 128 -15.85 -10.52 -2.28
CA LYS A 128 -16.50 -11.08 -3.48
C LYS A 128 -15.78 -12.29 -4.08
N ILE A 129 -14.47 -12.45 -3.85
CA ILE A 129 -13.70 -13.62 -4.32
C ILE A 129 -13.99 -14.86 -3.47
N LYS A 130 -14.37 -14.68 -2.20
CA LYS A 130 -14.68 -15.77 -1.25
C LYS A 130 -16.15 -16.22 -1.24
N LEU A 131 -17.05 -15.49 -1.89
CA LEU A 131 -18.47 -15.81 -2.09
C LEU A 131 -18.67 -16.45 -3.47
#